data_AF-A0A379F4G4-F1
#
_entry.id   AF-A0A379F4G4-F1
#
_cell.length_a   1.000
_cell.length_b   1.000
_cell.length_c   1.000
_cell.angle_alpha   90.00
_cell.angle_beta   90.00
_cell.angle_gamma   90.00
#
_symmetry.space_group_name_H-M   'P 1'
#
loop_
_entity.id
_entity.type
_entity.pdbx_description
1 polymer ?
#
loop_
_entity_poly.entity_id
_entity_poly.type
_entity_poly.pdbx_seq_one_letter_code
_entity_poly.pdbx_strand_id
1 'polypeptide(L)'
;MDTNNSKYKVVGKGILMAFWIGAFLVAGLLIYNELSPHSNSGGWSSLSRAITTAFIILGAGFYCLICFFIALNVWLDNRKNKHANVVRVKIALILHGSVSIVIGLIFLPLLFR
;
A
#
# COMPACT_ATOMS: atom_id res chain seq x y z
N MET A 1 -41.36 -7.96 19.57
CA MET A 1 -40.22 -8.88 19.41
C MET A 1 -39.36 -8.28 18.32
N ASP A 2 -38.46 -7.38 18.72
CA ASP A 2 -37.71 -6.52 17.80
C ASP A 2 -36.68 -7.33 17.03
N THR A 3 -36.92 -7.49 15.73
CA THR A 3 -35.95 -7.99 14.76
C THR A 3 -34.85 -6.94 14.59
N ASN A 4 -33.95 -6.87 15.57
CA ASN A 4 -32.77 -6.02 15.54
C ASN A 4 -31.77 -6.63 14.56
N ASN A 5 -32.02 -6.39 13.27
CA ASN A 5 -31.03 -6.48 12.20
C ASN A 5 -29.95 -5.44 12.48
N SER A 6 -29.10 -5.68 13.50
CA SER A 6 -27.89 -4.88 13.70
C SER A 6 -26.98 -5.19 12.51
N LYS A 7 -27.17 -4.43 11.42
CA LYS A 7 -26.34 -4.41 10.22
C LYS A 7 -24.89 -4.45 10.67
N TYR A 8 -24.24 -5.61 10.54
CA TYR A 8 -22.80 -5.72 10.74
C TYR A 8 -22.14 -4.76 9.75
N LYS A 9 -21.72 -3.60 10.22
CA LYS A 9 -21.06 -2.60 9.38
C LYS A 9 -19.67 -3.14 9.09
N VAL A 10 -19.47 -3.63 7.87
CA VAL A 10 -18.16 -4.07 7.40
C VAL A 10 -17.33 -2.83 7.12
N VAL A 11 -16.35 -2.56 7.99
CA VAL A 11 -15.47 -1.40 7.88
C VAL A 11 -14.15 -1.85 7.22
N GLY A 12 -13.54 -0.99 6.41
CA GLY A 12 -12.22 -1.26 5.81
C GLY A 12 -12.21 -2.00 4.48
N LYS A 13 -13.37 -2.30 3.88
CA LYS A 13 -13.43 -2.92 2.52
C LYS A 13 -12.74 -2.05 1.47
N GLY A 14 -12.93 -0.72 1.54
CA GLY A 14 -12.31 0.23 0.61
C GLY A 14 -10.78 0.29 0.76
N ILE A 15 -10.28 0.35 1.99
CA ILE A 15 -8.84 0.43 2.27
C ILE A 15 -8.11 -0.85 1.85
N LEU A 16 -8.76 -2.00 2.02
CA LEU A 16 -8.24 -3.29 1.56
C LEU A 16 -8.24 -3.40 0.02
N MET A 17 -9.29 -2.92 -0.66
CA MET A 17 -9.32 -2.87 -2.12
C MET A 17 -8.26 -1.93 -2.69
N ALA A 18 -8.04 -0.78 -2.03
CA ALA A 18 -7.02 0.18 -2.40
C ALA A 18 -5.61 -0.42 -2.37
N PHE A 19 -5.32 -1.32 -1.43
CA PHE A 19 -4.06 -2.08 -1.41
C PHE A 19 -3.87 -2.91 -2.69
N TRP A 20 -4.86 -3.71 -3.05
CA TRP A 20 -4.77 -4.58 -4.22
C TRP A 20 -4.67 -3.79 -5.53
N ILE A 21 -5.48 -2.74 -5.68
CA ILE A 21 -5.42 -1.86 -6.86
C ILE A 21 -4.05 -1.19 -6.96
N GLY A 22 -3.53 -0.67 -5.84
CA GLY A 22 -2.19 -0.09 -5.79
C GLY A 22 -1.09 -1.10 -6.15
N ALA A 23 -1.18 -2.34 -5.65
CA ALA A 23 -0.23 -3.39 -5.98
C ALA A 23 -0.23 -3.74 -7.48
N PHE A 24 -1.41 -3.84 -8.10
CA PHE A 24 -1.53 -4.06 -9.55
C PHE A 24 -0.94 -2.89 -10.36
N LEU A 25 -1.19 -1.65 -9.93
CA LEU A 25 -0.65 -0.47 -10.60
C LEU A 25 0.89 -0.44 -10.54
N VAL A 26 1.46 -0.72 -9.36
CA VAL A 26 2.92 -0.79 -9.17
C VAL A 26 3.53 -1.90 -10.02
N ALA A 27 2.93 -3.09 -10.03
CA ALA A 27 3.39 -4.18 -10.89
C ALA A 27 3.37 -3.80 -12.38
N GLY A 28 2.29 -3.16 -12.84
CA GLY A 28 2.18 -2.67 -14.22
C GLY A 28 3.23 -1.62 -14.57
N LEU A 29 3.48 -0.66 -13.68
CA LEU A 29 4.51 0.37 -13.85
C LEU A 29 5.92 -0.23 -13.91
N LEU A 30 6.22 -1.21 -13.06
CA LEU A 30 7.52 -1.90 -13.07
C LEU A 30 7.72 -2.71 -14.36
N ILE A 31 6.70 -3.46 -14.79
CA ILE A 31 6.73 -4.21 -16.05
C ILE A 31 6.91 -3.24 -17.24
N TYR A 32 6.19 -2.12 -17.25
CA TYR A 32 6.32 -1.10 -18.30
C TYR A 32 7.72 -0.48 -18.32
N ASN A 33 8.29 -0.17 -17.16
CA ASN A 33 9.64 0.38 -17.05
C ASN A 33 10.71 -0.61 -17.56
N GLU A 34 10.49 -1.92 -17.36
CA GLU A 34 11.37 -2.97 -17.87
C GLU A 34 11.22 -3.23 -19.38
N LEU A 35 9.99 -3.22 -19.89
CA LEU A 35 9.72 -3.49 -21.31
C LEU A 35 9.90 -2.26 -22.21
N SER A 36 10.11 -1.08 -21.64
CA SER A 36 10.20 0.16 -22.41
C SER A 36 11.38 0.12 -23.40
N PRO A 37 11.16 0.35 -24.71
CA PRO A 37 12.25 0.35 -25.69
C PRO A 37 13.30 1.44 -25.41
N HIS A 38 12.97 2.47 -24.62
CA HIS A 38 13.89 3.50 -24.17
C HIS A 38 14.89 3.00 -23.10
N SER A 39 14.64 1.85 -22.46
CA SER A 39 15.55 1.23 -21.49
C SER A 39 16.47 0.15 -22.10
N ASN A 40 16.35 -0.15 -23.41
CA ASN A 40 16.97 -1.31 -24.05
C ASN A 40 18.32 -1.08 -24.77
N SER A 41 18.95 0.09 -24.69
CA SER A 41 20.31 0.26 -25.24
C SER A 41 21.17 1.30 -24.51
N GLY A 42 22.31 0.86 -23.97
CA GLY A 42 23.37 1.70 -23.38
C GLY A 42 23.36 1.84 -21.85
N GLY A 43 24.49 2.21 -21.24
CA GLY A 43 24.60 2.37 -19.78
C GLY A 43 23.65 3.41 -19.18
N TRP A 44 23.30 4.44 -19.95
CA TRP A 44 22.34 5.49 -19.57
C TRP A 44 20.90 4.98 -19.46
N SER A 45 20.53 3.98 -20.26
CA SER A 45 19.19 3.38 -20.26
C SER A 45 18.97 2.50 -19.03
N SER A 46 20.03 1.85 -18.53
CA SER A 46 19.98 1.08 -17.27
C SER A 46 19.90 1.98 -16.04
N LEU A 47 20.60 3.12 -16.04
CA LEU A 47 20.56 4.09 -14.94
C LEU A 47 19.19 4.75 -14.81
N SER A 48 18.61 5.21 -15.94
CA SER A 48 17.28 5.81 -15.95
C SER A 48 16.20 4.82 -15.49
N ARG A 49 16.31 3.55 -15.90
CA ARG A 49 15.43 2.47 -15.45
C ARG A 49 15.51 2.26 -13.94
N ALA A 50 16.72 2.20 -13.38
CA ALA A 50 16.91 2.03 -11.93
C ALA A 50 16.34 3.20 -11.13
N ILE A 51 16.54 4.43 -11.59
CA ILE A 51 16.00 5.65 -10.96
C ILE A 51 14.47 5.64 -11.00
N THR A 52 13.87 5.35 -12.15
CA THR A 52 12.40 5.25 -12.28
C THR A 52 11.83 4.16 -11.38
N THR A 53 12.46 2.98 -11.31
CA THR A 53 12.08 1.92 -10.38
C THR A 53 12.14 2.39 -8.93
N ALA A 54 13.20 3.11 -8.54
CA ALA A 54 13.32 3.67 -7.18
C ALA A 54 12.19 4.66 -6.88
N PHE A 55 11.82 5.55 -7.82
CA PHE A 55 10.70 6.47 -7.65
C PHE A 55 9.34 5.76 -7.55
N ILE A 56 9.11 4.72 -8.36
CA ILE A 56 7.89 3.90 -8.29
C ILE A 56 7.77 3.24 -6.91
N ILE A 57 8.86 2.66 -6.41
CA ILE A 57 8.88 1.98 -5.10
C ILE A 57 8.72 3.00 -3.95
N LEU A 58 9.41 4.14 -4.00
CA LEU A 58 9.26 5.20 -3.00
C LEU A 58 7.84 5.77 -2.97
N GLY A 59 7.26 6.04 -4.14
CA GLY A 59 5.88 6.49 -4.26
C GLY A 59 4.89 5.47 -3.70
N ALA A 60 5.09 4.17 -3.99
CA ALA A 60 4.28 3.09 -3.45
C ALA A 60 4.40 3.00 -1.91
N GLY A 61 5.60 3.17 -1.36
CA GLY A 61 5.82 3.15 0.08
C GLY A 61 5.18 4.32 0.82
N PHE A 62 5.28 5.53 0.25
CA PHE A 62 4.61 6.70 0.79
C PHE A 62 3.08 6.57 0.72
N TYR A 63 2.55 6.04 -0.39
CA TYR A 63 1.13 5.72 -0.52
C TYR A 63 0.67 4.71 0.54
N CYS A 64 1.42 3.63 0.74
CA CYS A 64 1.11 2.63 1.77
C CYS A 64 1.16 3.23 3.18
N LEU A 65 2.08 4.16 3.46
CA LEU A 65 2.15 4.86 4.75
C LEU A 65 0.88 5.69 4.99
N ILE A 66 0.41 6.45 4.00
CA ILE A 66 -0.83 7.22 4.12
C ILE A 66 -2.02 6.28 4.35
N CYS A 67 -2.15 5.22 3.56
CA CYS A 67 -3.21 4.24 3.72
C CYS A 67 -3.16 3.51 5.07
N PHE A 68 -1.97 3.28 5.62
CA PHE A 68 -1.77 2.75 6.97
C PHE A 68 -2.35 3.69 8.03
N PHE A 69 -2.05 4.99 7.98
CA PHE A 69 -2.63 5.96 8.93
C PHE A 69 -4.16 6.05 8.81
N ILE A 70 -4.71 5.99 7.60
CA ILE A 70 -6.16 5.96 7.38
C ILE A 70 -6.76 4.67 7.98
N ALA A 71 -6.14 3.51 7.74
CA ALA A 71 -6.55 2.24 8.35
C ALA A 71 -6.49 2.29 9.87
N LEU A 72 -5.45 2.91 10.44
CA LEU A 72 -5.25 3.06 11.87
C LEU A 72 -6.34 3.93 12.49
N ASN A 73 -6.63 5.09 11.91
CA ASN A 73 -7.71 5.98 12.38
C ASN A 73 -9.07 5.27 12.33
N VAL A 74 -9.38 4.63 11.20
CA VAL A 74 -10.63 3.87 11.04
C VAL A 74 -10.71 2.71 12.03
N TRP A 75 -9.59 2.05 12.33
CA TRP A 75 -9.55 1.02 13.36
C TRP A 75 -9.78 1.59 14.75
N LEU A 76 -9.12 2.69 15.12
CA LEU A 76 -9.25 3.33 16.43
C LEU A 76 -10.69 3.79 16.70
N ASP A 77 -11.38 4.36 15.71
CA ASP A 77 -12.76 4.81 15.82
C ASP A 77 -13.74 3.64 16.00
N ASN A 78 -13.47 2.50 15.37
CA ASN A 78 -14.38 1.37 15.34
C ASN A 78 -14.03 0.26 16.36
N ARG A 79 -12.86 0.32 17.01
CA ARG A 79 -12.40 -0.74 17.94
C ARG A 79 -13.29 -0.94 19.15
N LYS A 80 -14.03 0.09 19.58
CA LYS A 80 -14.94 0.05 20.74
C LYS A 80 -16.38 -0.31 20.34
N ASN A 81 -16.69 -0.35 19.05
CA ASN A 81 -18.04 -0.63 18.54
C ASN A 81 -18.27 -2.14 18.39
N LYS A 82 -19.12 -2.72 19.25
CA LYS A 82 -19.47 -4.16 19.21
C LYS A 82 -20.18 -4.60 17.92
N HIS A 83 -20.73 -3.66 17.14
CA HIS A 83 -21.46 -3.92 15.89
C HIS A 83 -20.63 -3.67 14.61
N ALA A 84 -19.34 -3.33 14.74
CA ALA A 84 -18.46 -3.08 13.60
C ALA A 84 -17.52 -4.28 13.36
N ASN A 85 -17.55 -4.84 12.14
CA ASN A 85 -16.57 -5.86 11.75
C ASN A 85 -15.26 -5.18 11.33
N VAL A 86 -14.28 -5.21 12.21
CA VAL A 86 -12.95 -4.60 12.04
C VAL A 86 -11.89 -5.55 11.44
N VAL A 87 -12.25 -6.78 11.10
CA VAL A 87 -11.29 -7.79 10.58
C VAL A 87 -10.59 -7.30 9.32
N ARG A 88 -11.33 -6.70 8.38
CA ARG A 88 -10.76 -6.17 7.14
C ARG A 88 -9.84 -4.97 7.37
N VAL A 89 -10.18 -4.11 8.32
CA VAL A 89 -9.32 -2.97 8.71
C VAL A 89 -8.01 -3.48 9.29
N LYS A 90 -8.05 -4.51 10.17
CA LYS A 90 -6.84 -5.13 10.73
C LYS A 90 -5.95 -5.73 9.65
N ILE A 91 -6.53 -6.45 8.68
CA ILE A 91 -5.76 -7.02 7.57
C ILE A 91 -5.12 -5.91 6.73
N ALA A 92 -5.87 -4.86 6.39
CA ALA A 92 -5.35 -3.72 5.64
C ALA A 92 -4.22 -3.01 6.41
N LEU A 93 -4.37 -2.85 7.74
CA LEU A 93 -3.35 -2.26 8.60
C LEU A 93 -2.04 -3.05 8.55
N ILE A 94 -2.11 -4.38 8.67
CA ILE A 94 -0.93 -5.26 8.63
C ILE A 94 -0.28 -5.21 7.24
N LEU A 95 -1.06 -5.27 6.17
CA LEU A 95 -0.55 -5.25 4.79
C LEU A 95 0.15 -3.92 4.47
N HIS A 96 -0.56 -2.79 4.61
CA HIS A 96 0.01 -1.47 4.34
C HIS A 96 1.22 -1.19 5.27
N GLY A 97 1.13 -1.55 6.55
CA GLY A 97 2.21 -1.39 7.52
C GLY A 97 3.46 -2.20 7.17
N SER A 98 3.29 -3.48 6.79
CA SER A 98 4.40 -4.34 6.37
C SER A 98 5.14 -3.80 5.15
N VAL A 99 4.40 -3.36 4.14
CA VAL A 99 4.97 -2.80 2.90
C VAL A 99 5.74 -1.50 3.20
N SER A 100 5.17 -0.62 4.03
CA SER A 100 5.84 0.60 4.47
C SER A 100 7.13 0.32 5.26
N ILE A 101 7.14 -0.69 6.14
CA ILE A 101 8.34 -1.09 6.89
C ILE A 101 9.40 -1.64 5.93
N VAL A 102 9.02 -2.54 5.02
CA VAL A 102 9.95 -3.14 4.05
C VAL A 102 10.59 -2.05 3.18
N ILE A 103 9.79 -1.12 2.67
CA ILE A 103 10.32 -0.02 1.85
C ILE A 103 11.21 0.90 2.71
N GLY A 104 10.80 1.22 3.94
CA GLY A 104 11.64 1.98 4.87
C GLY A 104 13.00 1.32 5.13
N LEU A 105 13.04 0.00 5.33
CA LEU A 105 14.27 -0.76 5.53
C LEU A 105 15.16 -0.82 4.29
N ILE A 106 14.58 -0.90 3.08
CA ILE A 106 15.34 -0.88 1.82
C ILE A 106 16.03 0.47 1.62
N PHE A 107 15.36 1.57 1.99
CA PHE A 107 15.88 2.93 1.79
C PHE A 107 16.68 3.48 2.99
N LEU A 108 16.59 2.86 4.17
CA LEU A 108 17.35 3.25 5.37
C LEU A 108 18.86 3.37 5.10
N PRO A 109 19.53 2.41 4.43
CA PRO A 109 20.98 2.49 4.18
C PRO A 109 21.38 3.62 3.22
N LEU A 110 20.44 4.14 2.44
CA LEU A 110 20.66 5.26 1.52
C LEU A 110 20.58 6.63 2.23
N LEU A 111 19.95 6.70 3.39
CA LEU A 111 19.77 7.94 4.17
C LEU A 111 20.89 8.16 5.20
N PHE A 112 21.58 7.11 5.63
CA PHE A 112 22.64 7.15 6.65
C PHE A 112 24.04 6.98 6.06
N ARG A 113 24.22 7.29 4.78
CA ARG A 113 25.49 7.23 4.06
C ARG A 113 25.89 8.62 3.59
#